data_AF-A0A535SC77-F1
#
_entry.id   AF-A0A535SC77-F1
#
_cell.length_a   1.000
_cell.length_b   1.000
_cell.length_c   1.000
_cell.angle_alpha   90.00
_cell.angle_beta   90.00
_cell.angle_gamma   90.00
#
_symmetry.space_group_name_H-M   'P 1'
#
loop_
_entity.id
_entity.type
_entity.pdbx_description
1 polymer ?
#
loop_
_entity_poly.entity_id
_entity_poly.type
_entity_poly.pdbx_seq_one_letter_code
_entity_poly.pdbx_strand_id
1 'polypeptide(L)'
;MIATRPSILTDRTRVYVAASDPISRAGIASQLRTHHGLDMVEERQLDAEVVALVIADQVDEETAQAIRALKRRGVERVVLVVTRVDDTGLLSALEAGARGVLRRNQATPDNLLEAIRAAAGGEGALSPDLLGRLLDQVGRLQRQVLNPRGLSFAVLTDREI
;
A
#
# COMPACT_ATOMS: atom_id res chain seq x y z
N MET A 1 -39.56 1.87 21.75
CA MET A 1 -38.72 1.02 22.61
C MET A 1 -38.58 -0.33 21.93
N ILE A 2 -37.60 -0.47 21.05
CA ILE A 2 -37.23 -1.75 20.43
C ILE A 2 -35.72 -1.86 20.61
N ALA A 3 -35.34 -2.78 21.48
CA ALA A 3 -33.96 -3.16 21.70
C ALA A 3 -33.47 -3.90 20.44
N THR A 4 -32.62 -3.26 19.65
CA THR A 4 -31.92 -3.94 18.56
C THR A 4 -30.63 -4.52 19.15
N ARG A 5 -30.58 -5.86 19.15
CA ARG A 5 -29.50 -6.71 19.68
C ARG A 5 -28.14 -6.26 19.13
N PRO A 6 -27.03 -6.39 19.88
CA PRO A 6 -25.71 -6.17 19.31
C PRO A 6 -25.46 -7.27 18.28
N SER A 7 -25.43 -6.90 17.00
CA SER A 7 -25.05 -7.79 15.91
C SER A 7 -23.56 -8.08 16.04
N ILE A 8 -23.20 -9.17 16.70
CA ILE A 8 -21.85 -9.75 16.67
C ILE A 8 -21.65 -10.43 15.30
N LEU A 9 -21.84 -9.69 14.20
CA LEU A 9 -21.38 -10.14 12.89
C LEU A 9 -19.89 -9.89 12.87
N THR A 10 -19.14 -10.98 12.93
CA THR A 10 -17.69 -11.00 12.71
C THR A 10 -17.47 -10.50 11.30
N ASP A 11 -17.26 -9.20 11.12
CA ASP A 11 -17.01 -8.62 9.80
C ASP A 11 -15.61 -9.06 9.37
N ARG A 12 -15.55 -10.21 8.69
CA ARG A 12 -14.30 -10.78 8.21
C ARG A 12 -13.86 -9.94 7.01
N THR A 13 -12.65 -9.42 7.07
CA THR A 13 -12.11 -8.69 5.93
C THR A 13 -11.92 -9.65 4.76
N ARG A 14 -12.57 -9.35 3.64
CA ARG A 14 -12.46 -10.12 2.40
C ARG A 14 -11.13 -9.81 1.73
N VAL A 15 -10.32 -10.84 1.50
CA VAL A 15 -8.96 -10.69 0.98
C VAL A 15 -8.77 -11.55 -0.27
N TYR A 16 -8.24 -10.92 -1.32
CA TYR A 16 -7.79 -11.59 -2.52
C TYR A 16 -6.26 -11.59 -2.57
N VAL A 17 -5.66 -12.69 -3.05
CA VAL A 17 -4.21 -12.82 -3.19
C VAL A 17 -3.86 -13.00 -4.66
N ALA A 18 -3.23 -11.98 -5.24
CA ALA A 18 -2.64 -11.97 -6.57
C ALA A 18 -1.13 -12.16 -6.46
N ALA A 19 -0.57 -13.22 -7.04
CA ALA A 19 0.87 -13.44 -7.11
C ALA A 19 1.24 -13.93 -8.51
N SER A 20 2.47 -13.63 -8.95
CA SER A 20 2.99 -14.08 -10.23
C SER A 20 3.33 -15.59 -10.26
N ASP A 21 3.50 -16.21 -9.09
CA ASP A 21 3.82 -17.63 -8.98
C ASP A 21 2.94 -18.38 -7.94
N PRO A 22 2.69 -19.69 -8.14
CA PRO A 22 1.85 -20.49 -7.24
C PRO A 22 2.39 -20.63 -5.81
N ILE A 23 3.71 -20.59 -5.63
CA ILE A 23 4.35 -20.81 -4.32
C ILE A 23 4.12 -19.58 -3.45
N SER A 24 4.36 -18.38 -3.97
CA SER A 24 4.07 -17.12 -3.28
C SER A 24 2.60 -17.00 -2.90
N ARG A 25 1.68 -17.36 -3.82
CA ARG A 25 0.25 -17.39 -3.54
C ARG A 25 -0.09 -18.35 -2.40
N ALA A 26 0.42 -19.58 -2.44
CA ALA A 26 0.18 -20.58 -1.41
C ALA A 26 0.77 -20.17 -0.05
N GLY A 27 1.96 -19.57 -0.05
CA GLY A 27 2.65 -19.10 1.16
C GLY A 27 1.87 -17.98 1.86
N ILE A 28 1.45 -16.94 1.13
CA ILE A 28 0.62 -15.87 1.70
C ILE A 28 -0.74 -16.41 2.14
N ALA A 29 -1.41 -17.20 1.30
CA ALA A 29 -2.69 -17.80 1.66
C ALA A 29 -2.60 -18.65 2.93
N SER A 30 -1.50 -19.39 3.14
CA SER A 30 -1.25 -20.14 4.37
C SER A 30 -1.16 -19.23 5.59
N GLN A 31 -0.40 -18.13 5.50
CA GLN A 31 -0.27 -17.16 6.60
C GLN A 31 -1.59 -16.44 6.94
N LEU A 32 -2.44 -16.18 5.95
CA LEU A 32 -3.72 -15.49 6.18
C LEU A 32 -4.80 -16.42 6.74
N ARG A 33 -4.80 -17.70 6.35
CA ARG A 33 -5.80 -18.69 6.81
C ARG A 33 -5.73 -18.99 8.31
N THR A 34 -4.60 -18.74 8.97
CA THR A 34 -4.49 -18.89 10.43
C THR A 34 -5.29 -17.83 11.19
N HIS A 35 -5.76 -16.78 10.51
CA HIS A 35 -6.49 -15.67 11.11
C HIS A 35 -8.00 -15.78 10.86
N HIS A 36 -8.78 -16.03 11.91
CA HIS A 36 -10.25 -16.14 11.83
C HIS A 36 -10.96 -14.84 11.43
N GLY A 37 -10.26 -13.69 11.41
CA GLY A 37 -10.80 -12.40 10.99
C GLY A 37 -10.72 -12.13 9.47
N LEU A 38 -10.15 -13.04 8.68
CA LEU A 38 -9.99 -12.88 7.23
C LEU A 38 -10.84 -13.90 6.47
N ASP A 39 -11.43 -13.48 5.37
CA ASP A 39 -12.13 -14.37 4.42
C ASP A 39 -11.43 -14.32 3.06
N MET A 40 -10.91 -15.45 2.60
CA MET A 40 -10.21 -15.45 1.31
C MET A 40 -11.21 -15.62 0.17
N VAL A 41 -11.15 -14.70 -0.78
CA VAL A 41 -12.08 -14.69 -1.92
C VAL A 41 -11.39 -15.06 -3.22
N GLU A 42 -12.18 -15.52 -4.18
CA GLU A 42 -11.74 -15.78 -5.54
C GLU A 42 -11.87 -14.54 -6.43
N GLU A 43 -11.21 -14.58 -7.57
CA GLU A 43 -11.18 -13.49 -8.54
C GLU A 43 -12.58 -13.08 -9.04
N ARG A 44 -13.54 -14.00 -9.10
CA ARG A 44 -14.94 -13.72 -9.47
C ARG A 44 -15.73 -12.93 -8.42
N GLN A 45 -15.18 -12.79 -7.22
CA GLN A 45 -15.81 -12.13 -6.08
C GLN A 45 -15.15 -10.79 -5.77
N LEU A 46 -14.38 -10.22 -6.71
CA LEU A 46 -13.77 -8.91 -6.51
C LEU A 46 -14.81 -7.79 -6.61
N ASP A 47 -14.72 -6.86 -5.67
CA ASP A 47 -15.49 -5.63 -5.60
C ASP A 47 -14.71 -4.59 -4.77
N ALA A 48 -15.33 -3.43 -4.52
CA ALA A 48 -14.72 -2.34 -3.75
C ALA A 48 -14.47 -2.69 -2.28
N GLU A 49 -15.12 -3.73 -1.75
CA GLU A 49 -14.96 -4.14 -0.36
C GLU A 49 -13.73 -5.02 -0.14
N VAL A 50 -13.29 -5.72 -1.19
CA VAL A 50 -12.13 -6.62 -1.13
C VAL A 50 -10.81 -5.87 -0.99
N VAL A 51 -9.96 -6.35 -0.07
CA VAL A 51 -8.55 -5.98 -0.03
C VAL A 51 -7.76 -6.94 -0.90
N ALA A 52 -7.10 -6.44 -1.96
CA ALA A 52 -6.21 -7.24 -2.78
C ALA A 52 -4.77 -7.12 -2.31
N LEU A 53 -4.14 -8.25 -1.98
CA LEU A 53 -2.71 -8.38 -1.82
C LEU A 53 -2.08 -8.74 -3.17
N VAL A 54 -1.22 -7.86 -3.68
CA VAL A 54 -0.39 -8.12 -4.86
C VAL A 54 1.01 -8.50 -4.37
N ILE A 55 1.53 -9.64 -4.82
CA ILE A 55 2.87 -10.11 -4.50
C ILE A 55 3.72 -10.06 -5.76
N ALA A 56 4.78 -9.26 -5.71
CA ALA A 56 5.72 -9.10 -6.80
C ALA A 56 7.15 -9.23 -6.27
N ASP A 57 8.10 -9.60 -7.13
CA ASP A 57 9.51 -9.59 -6.73
C ASP A 57 10.07 -8.16 -6.76
N GLN A 58 9.72 -7.39 -7.79
CA GLN A 58 10.15 -6.02 -7.97
C GLN A 58 8.97 -5.13 -8.39
N VAL A 59 9.10 -3.81 -8.21
CA VAL A 59 8.12 -2.88 -8.77
C VAL A 59 8.56 -2.44 -10.17
N ASP A 60 7.85 -2.92 -11.16
CA ASP A 60 8.01 -2.62 -12.58
C ASP A 60 6.64 -2.32 -13.22
N GLU A 61 6.64 -2.10 -14.54
CA GLU A 61 5.41 -1.80 -15.28
C GLU A 61 4.42 -2.97 -15.25
N GLU A 62 4.87 -4.23 -15.18
CA GLU A 62 3.98 -5.39 -15.02
C GLU A 62 3.23 -5.32 -13.68
N THR A 63 3.95 -5.02 -12.60
CA THR A 63 3.37 -4.84 -11.27
C THR A 63 2.37 -3.67 -11.25
N ALA A 64 2.74 -2.54 -11.86
CA ALA A 64 1.85 -1.39 -11.97
C ALA A 64 0.59 -1.72 -12.79
N GLN A 65 0.72 -2.48 -13.88
CA GLN A 65 -0.42 -2.95 -14.67
C GLN A 65 -1.34 -3.89 -13.89
N ALA A 66 -0.79 -4.79 -13.08
CA ALA A 66 -1.57 -5.66 -12.21
C ALA A 66 -2.40 -4.86 -11.20
N ILE A 67 -1.80 -3.84 -10.57
CA ILE A 67 -2.52 -2.92 -9.66
C ILE A 67 -3.62 -2.18 -10.41
N ARG A 68 -3.31 -1.54 -11.56
CA ARG A 68 -4.30 -0.82 -12.38
C ARG A 68 -5.42 -1.73 -12.88
N ALA A 69 -5.13 -3.01 -13.17
CA ALA A 69 -6.14 -3.99 -13.57
C ALA A 69 -7.12 -4.31 -12.43
N LEU A 70 -6.62 -4.44 -11.19
CA LEU A 70 -7.48 -4.60 -10.00
C LEU A 70 -8.36 -3.36 -9.78
N LYS A 71 -7.77 -2.16 -9.87
CA LYS A 71 -8.52 -0.89 -9.78
C LYS A 71 -9.64 -0.82 -10.82
N ARG A 72 -9.37 -1.16 -12.08
CA ARG A 72 -10.38 -1.18 -13.17
C ARG A 72 -11.52 -2.17 -12.93
N ARG A 73 -11.30 -3.19 -12.10
CA ARG A 73 -12.29 -4.19 -11.71
C ARG A 73 -13.07 -3.81 -10.45
N GLY A 74 -12.90 -2.57 -9.99
CA GLY A 74 -13.60 -2.02 -8.83
C GLY A 74 -12.91 -2.33 -7.50
N VAL A 75 -11.72 -2.93 -7.48
CA VAL A 75 -10.97 -3.14 -6.24
C VAL A 75 -10.30 -1.84 -5.84
N GLU A 76 -10.78 -1.22 -4.77
CA GLU A 76 -10.24 0.07 -4.33
C GLU A 76 -9.02 -0.05 -3.42
N ARG A 77 -8.87 -1.19 -2.75
CA ARG A 77 -7.94 -1.41 -1.65
C ARG A 77 -6.85 -2.40 -2.06
N VAL A 78 -5.74 -1.88 -2.56
CA VAL A 78 -4.61 -2.71 -3.02
C VAL A 78 -3.41 -2.53 -2.09
N VAL A 79 -2.89 -3.64 -1.56
CA VAL A 79 -1.65 -3.69 -0.78
C VAL A 79 -0.62 -4.47 -1.59
N LEU A 80 0.52 -3.86 -1.86
CA LEU A 80 1.64 -4.48 -2.54
C LEU A 80 2.63 -5.06 -1.53
N VAL A 81 3.04 -6.32 -1.71
CA VAL A 81 4.15 -6.94 -0.99
C VAL A 81 5.26 -7.20 -2.00
N VAL A 82 6.43 -6.60 -1.77
CA VAL A 82 7.51 -6.59 -2.76
C VAL A 82 8.89 -6.89 -2.16
N THR A 83 9.72 -7.66 -2.86
CA THR A 83 11.10 -7.93 -2.42
C THR A 83 11.98 -6.70 -2.64
N ARG A 84 11.96 -6.17 -3.87
CA ARG A 84 12.83 -5.09 -4.34
C ARG A 84 12.00 -3.90 -4.79
N VAL A 85 12.27 -2.76 -4.19
CA VAL A 85 11.66 -1.50 -4.59
C VAL A 85 12.68 -0.40 -4.39
N ASP A 86 12.85 0.40 -5.43
CA ASP A 86 13.60 1.63 -5.44
C ASP A 86 12.64 2.82 -5.31
N ASP A 87 13.21 4.01 -5.33
CA ASP A 87 12.50 5.27 -5.14
C ASP A 87 11.44 5.49 -6.23
N THR A 88 11.78 5.28 -7.50
CA THR A 88 10.86 5.45 -8.62
C THR A 88 9.76 4.39 -8.62
N GLY A 89 10.11 3.14 -8.31
CA GLY A 89 9.16 2.04 -8.17
C GLY A 89 8.14 2.30 -7.07
N LEU A 90 8.56 2.80 -5.90
CA LEU A 90 7.64 3.13 -4.82
C LEU A 90 6.58 4.15 -5.27
N LEU A 91 6.99 5.23 -5.92
CA LEU A 91 6.06 6.22 -6.46
C LEU A 91 5.16 5.62 -7.54
N SER A 92 5.73 4.81 -8.45
CA SER A 92 4.97 4.16 -9.53
C SER A 92 3.87 3.23 -8.99
N ALA A 93 4.14 2.50 -7.91
CA ALA A 93 3.13 1.66 -7.25
C ALA A 93 2.00 2.49 -6.64
N LEU A 94 2.34 3.59 -5.96
CA LEU A 94 1.35 4.49 -5.35
C LEU A 94 0.49 5.18 -6.43
N GLU A 95 1.12 5.66 -7.51
CA GLU A 95 0.42 6.25 -8.67
C GLU A 95 -0.47 5.23 -9.40
N ALA A 96 -0.06 3.96 -9.48
CA ALA A 96 -0.89 2.89 -10.01
C ALA A 96 -2.13 2.59 -9.13
N GLY A 97 -2.15 3.09 -7.89
CA GLY A 97 -3.27 2.98 -6.97
C GLY A 97 -3.04 2.00 -5.81
N ALA A 98 -1.79 1.60 -5.54
CA ALA A 98 -1.47 0.88 -4.31
C ALA A 98 -1.77 1.79 -3.11
N ARG A 99 -2.59 1.29 -2.18
CA ARG A 99 -2.88 1.97 -0.93
C ARG A 99 -1.87 1.63 0.16
N GLY A 100 -1.20 0.48 0.06
CA GLY A 100 -0.08 0.12 0.93
C GLY A 100 1.02 -0.61 0.19
N VAL A 101 2.26 -0.52 0.71
CA VAL A 101 3.44 -1.20 0.19
C VAL A 101 4.27 -1.75 1.35
N LEU A 102 4.43 -3.06 1.41
CA LEU A 102 5.24 -3.77 2.38
C LEU A 102 6.45 -4.41 1.71
N ARG A 103 7.59 -4.37 2.40
CA ARG A 103 8.74 -5.21 2.07
C ARG A 103 8.41 -6.67 2.37
N ARG A 104 8.73 -7.56 1.44
CA ARG A 104 8.50 -9.02 1.58
C ARG A 104 9.19 -9.61 2.82
N ASN A 105 10.37 -9.11 3.19
CA ASN A 105 11.10 -9.57 4.38
C ASN A 105 10.49 -9.06 5.71
N GLN A 106 9.59 -8.08 5.66
CA GLN A 106 8.85 -7.55 6.81
C GLN A 106 7.37 -7.97 6.78
N ALA A 107 6.94 -8.73 5.77
CA ALA A 107 5.58 -9.24 5.63
C ALA A 107 5.34 -10.45 6.56
N THR A 108 5.49 -10.23 7.87
CA THR A 108 5.10 -11.21 8.90
C THR A 108 3.58 -11.34 8.96
N PRO A 109 3.03 -12.41 9.57
CA PRO A 109 1.59 -12.57 9.68
C PRO A 109 0.89 -11.37 10.35
N ASP A 110 1.48 -10.81 11.41
CA ASP A 110 0.95 -9.64 12.11
C ASP A 110 0.99 -8.38 11.23
N ASN A 111 2.13 -8.11 10.57
CA ASN A 111 2.26 -6.94 9.70
C ASN A 111 1.33 -7.02 8.48
N LEU A 112 1.12 -8.23 7.94
CA LEU A 112 0.13 -8.46 6.88
C LEU A 112 -1.28 -8.19 7.37
N LEU A 113 -1.65 -8.67 8.56
CA LEU A 113 -2.95 -8.44 9.15
C LEU A 113 -3.20 -6.95 9.41
N GLU A 114 -2.22 -6.25 9.97
CA GLU A 114 -2.28 -4.79 10.19
C GLU A 114 -2.46 -4.04 8.87
N ALA A 115 -1.66 -4.35 7.84
CA ALA A 115 -1.79 -3.70 6.53
C ALA A 115 -3.14 -3.98 5.86
N ILE A 116 -3.66 -5.21 5.99
CA ILE A 116 -4.99 -5.58 5.49
C ILE A 116 -6.08 -4.77 6.20
N ARG A 117 -6.02 -4.67 7.54
CA ARG A 117 -7.00 -3.92 8.33
C ARG A 117 -6.93 -2.42 8.05
N ALA A 118 -5.73 -1.86 7.95
CA ALA A 118 -5.53 -0.47 7.56
C ALA A 118 -6.16 -0.22 6.18
N ALA A 119 -5.86 -1.06 5.18
CA ALA A 119 -6.43 -0.92 3.84
C ALA A 119 -7.97 -1.06 3.85
N ALA A 120 -8.52 -1.98 4.63
CA ALA A 120 -9.97 -2.15 4.81
C ALA A 120 -10.63 -0.91 5.42
N GLY A 121 -9.99 -0.28 6.41
CA GLY A 121 -10.39 0.99 7.02
C GLY A 121 -10.18 2.21 6.12
N GLY A 122 -9.62 2.03 4.92
CA GLY A 122 -9.30 3.14 4.03
C GLY A 122 -8.06 3.91 4.48
N GLU A 123 -7.14 3.30 5.20
CA GLU A 123 -5.82 3.84 5.54
C GLU A 123 -4.74 3.24 4.64
N GLY A 124 -3.59 3.91 4.57
CA GLY A 124 -2.41 3.37 3.89
C GLY A 124 -1.47 2.69 4.87
N ALA A 125 -0.69 1.72 4.38
CA ALA A 125 0.30 1.01 5.20
C ALA A 125 1.63 0.91 4.44
N LEU A 126 2.72 1.36 5.06
CA LEU A 126 4.06 1.28 4.49
C LEU A 126 5.01 0.62 5.48
N SER A 127 5.89 -0.24 4.96
CA SER A 127 7.06 -0.69 5.70
C SER A 127 7.87 0.51 6.20
N PRO A 128 8.43 0.49 7.43
CA PRO A 128 9.12 1.65 8.00
C PRO A 128 10.23 2.24 7.13
N ASP A 129 11.01 1.39 6.44
CA ASP A 129 12.05 1.85 5.52
C ASP A 129 11.48 2.51 4.26
N LEU A 130 10.32 2.06 3.78
CA LEU A 130 9.63 2.66 2.63
C LEU A 130 9.00 3.99 3.01
N LEU A 131 8.44 4.10 4.22
CA LEU A 131 7.93 5.37 4.74
C LEU A 131 9.04 6.41 4.83
N GLY A 132 10.21 6.05 5.38
CA GLY A 132 11.37 6.94 5.43
C GLY A 132 11.80 7.42 4.04
N ARG A 133 11.89 6.50 3.07
CA ARG A 133 12.21 6.83 1.67
C ARG A 133 11.20 7.76 1.03
N LEU A 134 9.91 7.53 1.24
CA LEU A 134 8.84 8.39 0.72
C LEU A 134 8.96 9.81 1.30
N LEU A 135 9.19 9.93 2.62
CA LEU A 135 9.40 11.22 3.28
C LEU A 135 10.64 11.94 2.73
N ASP A 136 11.74 11.22 2.49
CA ASP A 136 12.94 11.77 1.87
C ASP A 136 12.67 12.28 0.44
N GLN A 137 11.89 11.53 -0.35
CA GLN A 137 11.48 11.95 -1.69
C GLN A 137 10.64 13.22 -1.66
N VAL A 138 9.62 13.27 -0.78
CA VAL A 138 8.78 14.46 -0.62
C VAL A 138 9.62 15.66 -0.19
N GLY A 139 10.56 15.47 0.74
CA GLY A 139 11.48 16.52 1.17
C GLY A 139 12.41 17.02 0.04
N ARG A 140 12.86 16.13 -0.85
CA ARG A 140 13.64 16.51 -2.04
C ARG A 140 12.80 17.30 -3.04
N LEU A 141 11.57 16.88 -3.33
CA LEU A 141 10.65 17.58 -4.23
C LEU A 141 10.32 18.98 -3.71
N GLN A 142 10.05 19.13 -2.41
CA GLN A 142 9.80 20.44 -1.80
C GLN A 142 11.00 21.38 -1.96
N ARG A 143 12.24 20.90 -1.75
CA ARG A 143 13.44 21.73 -1.97
C ARG A 143 13.63 22.14 -3.42
N GLN A 144 13.28 21.28 -4.38
CA GLN A 144 13.39 21.60 -5.81
C GLN A 144 12.30 22.58 -6.27
N VAL A 145 11.06 22.42 -5.78
CA VAL A 145 9.90 23.25 -6.16
C VAL A 145 9.83 24.57 -5.40
N LEU A 146 10.38 24.67 -4.18
CA LEU A 146 10.51 25.92 -3.43
C LEU A 146 11.77 26.71 -3.77
N ASN A 147 12.70 26.13 -4.54
CA ASN A 147 13.92 26.81 -5.00
C ASN A 147 14.03 27.11 -6.53
N PRO A 148 12.95 27.30 -7.32
CA PRO A 148 13.06 27.62 -8.74
C PRO A 148 13.40 29.10 -9.01
N ARG A 149 13.62 29.92 -7.97
CA ARG A 149 13.84 31.37 -8.13
C ARG A 149 15.18 31.92 -7.65
N GLY A 150 16.15 31.07 -7.28
CA GLY A 150 17.52 31.55 -7.06
C GLY A 150 17.65 32.73 -6.09
N LEU A 151 16.72 32.88 -5.15
CA LEU A 151 16.89 33.81 -4.04
C LEU A 151 17.66 33.07 -2.97
N SER A 152 18.96 32.91 -3.23
CA SER A 152 19.92 32.92 -2.14
C SER A 152 19.49 34.03 -1.19
N PHE A 153 19.42 33.70 0.10
CA PHE A 153 19.39 34.67 1.17
C PHE A 153 20.72 35.46 1.15
N ALA A 154 20.97 36.23 0.09
CA ALA A 154 21.65 37.50 0.19
C ALA A 154 20.65 38.41 0.89
N VAL A 155 20.52 38.20 2.21
CA VAL A 155 20.13 39.29 3.09
C VAL A 155 21.26 40.29 2.94
N LEU A 156 21.04 41.21 2.00
CA LEU A 156 21.67 42.50 1.95
C LEU A 156 21.39 43.14 3.30
N THR A 157 22.26 42.90 4.28
CA THR A 157 22.58 43.99 5.20
C THR A 157 23.50 44.92 4.42
N ASP A 158 22.92 45.64 3.47
CA ASP A 158 23.42 46.94 3.09
C ASP A 158 23.37 47.75 4.38
N ARG A 159 24.51 47.81 5.06
CA ARG A 159 24.78 48.87 6.00
C ARG A 159 24.75 50.16 5.18
N GLU A 160 23.57 50.75 5.20
CA GLU A 160 23.27 52.15 5.42
C GLU A 160 24.40 53.15 5.11
N ILE A 161 24.02 54.11 4.26
CA ILE A 161 24.59 55.45 4.11
C ILE A 161 24.94 56.06 5.48
#